data_AF-A0A1G4AIM9-F1
#
_entry.id   AF-A0A1G4AIM9-F1
#
_cell.length_a   1.000
_cell.length_b   1.000
_cell.length_c   1.000
_cell.angle_alpha   90.00
_cell.angle_beta   90.00
_cell.angle_gamma   90.00
#
_symmetry.space_group_name_H-M   'P 1'
#
loop_
_entity.id
_entity.type
_entity.pdbx_description
1 polymer ?
#
loop_
_entity_poly.entity_id
_entity_poly.type
_entity_poly.pdbx_seq_one_letter_code
_entity_poly.pdbx_strand_id
1 'polypeptide(L)'
;MDLRRPRCFTLLAAGLLLAGCRDTKITAYRAPKDVPAGPTITAETPAPAIRWQTPAGWQEQAAGNVRQGSFLVAGEGGAQADMSVISFPGDVGGDLANVNRWRNQIQLPPITEAELPAAFTMITGPAG
;
A
#
# COMPACT_ATOMS: atom_id res chain seq x y z
N MET A 1 19.43 -12.42 -78.43
CA MET A 1 20.40 -11.46 -77.88
C MET A 1 19.69 -10.79 -76.72
N ASP A 2 19.81 -11.35 -75.52
CA ASP A 2 20.90 -11.05 -74.56
C ASP A 2 20.66 -9.68 -73.91
N LEU A 3 20.70 -9.46 -72.60
CA LEU A 3 21.16 -10.26 -71.47
C LEU A 3 20.58 -9.60 -70.19
N ARG A 4 19.98 -10.40 -69.30
CA ARG A 4 20.22 -10.40 -67.84
C ARG A 4 20.90 -9.13 -67.23
N ARG A 5 20.22 -8.41 -66.31
CA ARG A 5 20.46 -8.52 -64.84
C ARG A 5 19.79 -7.41 -63.99
N PRO A 6 19.00 -7.80 -62.96
CA PRO A 6 18.48 -6.93 -61.90
C PRO A 6 19.54 -6.80 -60.80
N ARG A 7 20.40 -5.77 -60.84
CA ARG A 7 21.50 -5.62 -59.87
C ARG A 7 21.69 -4.24 -59.24
N CYS A 8 21.07 -3.18 -59.75
CA CYS A 8 21.24 -1.85 -59.13
C CYS A 8 20.21 -1.58 -58.02
N PHE A 9 18.97 -2.04 -58.14
CA PHE A 9 17.95 -1.76 -57.12
C PHE A 9 18.11 -2.58 -55.82
N THR A 10 18.79 -3.72 -55.86
CA THR A 10 19.09 -4.53 -54.67
C THR A 10 20.24 -3.98 -53.82
N LEU A 11 21.07 -3.07 -54.35
CA LEU A 11 22.21 -2.52 -53.62
C LEU A 11 21.82 -1.34 -52.70
N LEU A 12 20.75 -0.60 -53.02
CA LEU A 12 20.33 0.55 -52.19
C LEU A 12 19.58 0.13 -50.92
N ALA A 13 18.78 -0.95 -50.98
CA ALA A 13 18.01 -1.44 -49.84
C ALA A 13 18.89 -2.14 -48.77
N ALA A 14 20.05 -2.68 -49.15
CA ALA A 14 20.97 -3.34 -48.22
C ALA A 14 21.76 -2.35 -47.35
N GLY A 15 21.97 -1.10 -47.81
CA GLY A 15 22.71 -0.08 -47.07
C GLY A 15 21.94 0.48 -45.86
N LEU A 16 20.60 0.55 -45.93
CA LEU A 16 19.76 1.08 -44.85
C LEU A 16 19.56 0.11 -43.67
N LEU A 17 19.79 -1.20 -43.86
CA LEU A 17 19.66 -2.20 -42.79
C LEU A 17 20.91 -2.31 -41.89
N LEU A 18 22.05 -1.77 -42.32
CA LEU A 18 23.32 -1.87 -41.58
C LEU A 18 23.57 -0.70 -40.61
N ALA A 19 22.70 0.30 -40.56
CA ALA A 19 22.80 1.44 -39.63
C ALA A 19 22.13 1.20 -38.26
N GLY A 20 21.59 -0.01 -38.02
CA GLY A 20 20.81 -0.35 -36.82
C GLY A 20 21.62 -0.87 -35.63
N CYS A 21 22.89 -1.25 -35.80
CA CYS A 21 23.72 -1.75 -34.70
C CYS A 21 24.34 -0.61 -33.90
N ARG A 22 23.54 0.10 -33.10
CA ARG A 22 24.08 0.91 -31.99
C ARG A 22 24.20 -0.02 -30.79
N ASP A 23 25.43 -0.26 -30.33
CA ASP A 23 25.68 -0.91 -29.04
C ASP A 23 24.94 -0.11 -27.95
N THR A 24 23.82 -0.65 -27.45
CA THR A 24 23.07 -0.06 -26.35
C THR A 24 23.89 -0.23 -25.07
N LYS A 25 24.85 0.67 -24.86
CA LYS A 25 25.69 0.70 -23.67
C LYS A 25 24.86 1.22 -22.51
N ILE A 26 24.25 0.31 -21.75
CA ILE A 26 23.58 0.67 -20.49
C ILE A 26 24.67 1.12 -19.52
N THR A 27 24.75 2.42 -19.30
CA THR A 27 25.72 3.02 -18.38
C THR A 27 25.07 3.10 -17.01
N ALA A 28 25.43 2.18 -16.11
CA ALA A 28 24.96 2.22 -14.73
C ALA A 28 25.77 3.27 -13.96
N TYR A 29 25.11 4.34 -13.52
CA TYR A 29 25.67 5.30 -12.58
C TYR A 29 24.95 5.16 -11.23
N ARG A 30 25.68 5.40 -10.14
CA ARG A 30 25.11 5.46 -8.80
C ARG A 30 24.77 6.93 -8.52
N ALA A 31 23.51 7.31 -8.74
CA ALA A 31 23.01 8.58 -8.23
C ALA A 31 23.07 8.59 -6.70
N PRO A 32 23.48 9.72 -6.06
CA PRO A 32 23.24 9.93 -4.64
C PRO A 32 21.76 9.70 -4.36
N LYS A 33 21.44 8.97 -3.30
CA LYS A 33 20.04 8.82 -2.88
C LYS A 33 19.55 10.19 -2.44
N ASP A 34 18.66 10.80 -3.21
CA ASP A 34 17.88 11.93 -2.71
C ASP A 34 17.21 11.47 -1.42
N VAL A 35 17.49 12.20 -0.34
CA VAL A 35 16.74 12.05 0.91
C VAL A 35 15.50 12.91 0.68
N PRO A 36 14.31 12.33 0.40
CA PRO A 36 13.12 13.15 0.46
C PRO A 36 13.11 13.75 1.86
N ALA A 37 12.86 15.06 1.96
CA ALA A 37 12.43 15.62 3.23
C ALA A 37 11.23 14.78 3.66
N GLY A 38 11.44 13.86 4.60
CA GLY A 38 10.37 13.07 5.16
C GLY A 38 9.30 14.03 5.69
N PRO A 39 8.02 13.65 5.70
CA PRO A 39 7.01 14.46 6.34
C PRO A 39 7.53 14.84 7.73
N THR A 40 7.59 16.15 8.00
CA THR A 40 7.92 16.64 9.33
C THR A 40 6.77 16.21 10.23
N ILE A 41 6.93 15.07 10.91
CA ILE A 41 6.03 14.70 11.99
C ILE A 41 6.38 15.65 13.12
N THR A 42 5.70 16.80 13.15
CA THR A 42 5.67 17.64 14.33
C THR A 42 5.24 16.72 15.47
N ALA A 43 6.06 16.61 16.52
CA ALA A 43 5.69 15.86 17.71
C ALA A 43 4.48 16.57 18.33
N GLU A 44 3.29 16.10 18.00
CA GLU A 44 2.07 16.50 18.70
C GLU A 44 2.17 16.02 20.15
N THR A 45 1.68 16.86 21.06
CA THR A 45 1.47 16.51 22.47
C THR A 45 0.91 15.09 22.55
N PRO A 46 1.47 14.17 23.37
CA PRO A 46 0.95 12.83 23.49
C PRO A 46 -0.56 12.90 23.72
N ALA A 47 -1.33 12.29 22.82
CA ALA A 47 -2.77 12.19 23.00
C ALA A 47 -3.03 11.59 24.39
N PRO A 48 -4.07 12.06 25.12
CA PRO A 48 -4.39 11.51 26.43
C PRO A 48 -4.51 9.99 26.32
N ALA A 49 -3.86 9.28 27.24
CA ALA A 49 -3.84 7.82 27.23
C ALA A 49 -5.28 7.28 27.27
N ILE A 50 -5.68 6.60 26.20
CA ILE A 50 -6.98 5.93 26.13
C ILE A 50 -6.98 4.82 27.18
N ARG A 51 -8.06 4.72 27.96
CA ARG A 51 -8.26 3.67 28.96
C ARG A 51 -9.50 2.86 28.60
N TRP A 52 -9.45 1.56 28.85
CA TRP A 52 -10.54 0.65 28.57
C TRP A 52 -10.75 -0.34 29.72
N GLN A 53 -11.95 -0.91 29.74
CA GLN A 53 -12.26 -2.14 30.48
C GLN A 53 -12.53 -3.21 29.43
N THR A 54 -11.83 -4.33 29.50
CA THR A 54 -12.02 -5.44 28.56
C THR A 54 -13.26 -6.25 28.94
N PRO A 55 -14.14 -6.58 27.97
CA PRO A 55 -15.24 -7.50 28.21
C PRO A 55 -14.77 -8.89 28.66
N ALA A 56 -15.67 -9.66 29.26
CA ALA A 56 -15.38 -11.05 29.61
C ALA A 56 -14.98 -11.86 28.36
N GLY A 57 -13.95 -12.70 28.49
CA GLY A 57 -13.43 -13.53 27.39
C GLY A 57 -12.46 -12.82 26.45
N TRP A 58 -12.19 -11.52 26.65
CA TRP A 58 -11.15 -10.79 25.93
C TRP A 58 -9.82 -10.88 26.68
N GLN A 59 -8.75 -11.20 25.96
CA GLN A 59 -7.41 -11.27 26.51
C GLN A 59 -6.55 -10.15 25.93
N GLU A 60 -6.18 -9.19 26.77
CA GLU A 60 -5.23 -8.13 26.40
C GLU A 60 -3.85 -8.71 26.11
N GLN A 61 -3.24 -8.23 25.04
CA GLN A 61 -1.91 -8.61 24.56
C GLN A 61 -0.97 -7.42 24.71
N ALA A 62 0.34 -7.69 24.68
CA ALA A 62 1.32 -6.62 24.63
C ALA A 62 1.06 -5.73 23.40
N ALA A 63 0.86 -4.43 23.62
CA ALA A 63 0.77 -3.46 22.55
C ALA A 63 2.13 -3.39 21.82
N GLY A 64 2.10 -3.45 20.49
CA GLY A 64 3.28 -3.39 19.62
C GLY A 64 2.95 -2.68 18.31
N ASN A 65 3.97 -2.12 17.66
CA ASN A 65 3.83 -1.24 16.49
C ASN A 65 3.04 0.05 16.80
N VAL A 66 2.18 0.48 15.87
CA VAL A 66 1.30 1.65 15.96
C VAL A 66 0.02 1.40 16.78
N ARG A 67 -0.15 0.20 17.37
CA ARG A 67 -1.34 -0.16 18.16
C ARG A 67 -1.23 0.40 19.57
N GLN A 68 -2.22 1.18 19.99
CA GLN A 68 -2.39 1.62 21.37
C GLN A 68 -2.90 0.48 22.26
N GLY A 69 -3.76 -0.39 21.72
CA GLY A 69 -4.30 -1.58 22.40
C GLY A 69 -4.35 -2.78 21.46
N SER A 70 -4.21 -3.99 22.02
CA SER A 70 -4.26 -5.25 21.26
C SER A 70 -4.92 -6.33 22.10
N PHE A 71 -5.85 -7.08 21.52
CA PHE A 71 -6.64 -8.09 22.25
C PHE A 71 -6.89 -9.32 21.39
N LEU A 72 -6.87 -10.48 22.03
CA LEU A 72 -7.38 -11.72 21.48
C LEU A 72 -8.80 -11.92 21.99
N VAL A 73 -9.75 -12.09 21.07
CA VAL A 73 -11.17 -12.27 21.38
C VAL A 73 -11.56 -13.71 21.08
N ALA A 74 -12.04 -14.43 22.10
CA ALA A 74 -12.57 -15.77 21.93
C ALA A 74 -13.98 -15.72 21.32
N GLY A 75 -14.21 -16.48 20.25
CA GLY A 75 -15.50 -16.71 19.61
C GLY A 75 -16.03 -18.12 19.84
N GLU A 76 -17.22 -18.40 19.32
CA GLU A 76 -17.84 -19.72 19.38
C GLU A 76 -17.03 -20.79 18.63
N GLY A 77 -17.14 -22.04 19.05
CA GLY A 77 -16.49 -23.17 18.37
C GLY A 77 -14.95 -23.12 18.36
N GLY A 78 -14.33 -22.33 19.24
CA GLY A 78 -12.88 -22.14 19.28
C GLY A 78 -12.35 -21.11 18.27
N ALA A 79 -13.23 -20.37 17.60
CA ALA A 79 -12.83 -19.25 16.76
C ALA A 79 -12.13 -18.17 17.58
N GLN A 80 -11.24 -17.41 16.94
CA GLN A 80 -10.52 -16.30 17.56
C GLN A 80 -10.50 -15.10 16.62
N ALA A 81 -10.54 -13.89 17.18
CA ALA A 81 -10.37 -12.65 16.45
C ALA A 81 -9.27 -11.79 17.09
N ASP A 82 -8.49 -11.10 16.24
CA ASP A 82 -7.55 -10.06 16.64
C ASP A 82 -8.27 -8.71 16.64
N MET A 83 -8.29 -8.04 17.80
CA MET A 83 -8.82 -6.68 17.93
C MET A 83 -7.67 -5.73 18.24
N SER A 84 -7.61 -4.62 17.52
CA SER A 84 -6.60 -3.59 17.73
C SER A 84 -7.20 -2.20 17.80
N VAL A 85 -6.64 -1.38 18.68
CA VAL A 85 -6.96 0.05 18.80
C VAL A 85 -5.77 0.82 18.26
N ILE A 86 -5.97 1.60 17.21
CA ILE A 86 -4.94 2.40 16.56
C ILE A 86 -5.45 3.84 16.53
N SER A 87 -4.59 4.78 16.94
CA SER A 87 -4.86 6.21 16.79
C SER A 87 -3.97 6.75 15.67
N PHE A 88 -4.56 7.45 14.73
CA PHE A 88 -3.88 8.04 13.59
C PHE A 88 -3.62 9.53 13.81
N PRO A 89 -2.42 10.06 13.49
CA PRO A 89 -2.22 11.50 13.39
C PRO A 89 -2.85 12.01 12.10
N GLY A 90 -3.95 12.75 12.21
CA GLY A 90 -4.73 13.21 11.06
C GLY A 90 -5.40 12.07 10.29
N ASP A 91 -5.61 12.29 8.99
CA ASP A 91 -6.49 11.45 8.14
C ASP A 91 -5.85 10.12 7.67
N VAL A 92 -4.51 10.08 7.55
CA VAL A 92 -3.74 8.87 7.17
C VAL A 92 -4.32 8.11 5.97
N GLY A 93 -4.77 8.85 4.96
CA GLY A 93 -5.32 8.32 3.71
C GLY A 93 -6.84 8.15 3.69
N GLY A 94 -7.52 8.47 4.78
CA GLY A 94 -8.98 8.48 4.86
C GLY A 94 -9.60 7.11 5.10
N ASP A 95 -10.86 7.15 5.54
CA ASP A 95 -11.64 5.99 5.96
C ASP A 95 -11.72 4.90 4.89
N LEU A 96 -12.05 5.26 3.63
CA LEU A 96 -12.17 4.28 2.55
C LEU A 96 -10.85 3.52 2.31
N ALA A 97 -9.73 4.24 2.25
CA ALA A 97 -8.43 3.63 2.00
C ALA A 97 -8.01 2.73 3.17
N ASN A 98 -8.26 3.17 4.40
CA ASN A 98 -7.97 2.41 5.60
C ASN A 98 -8.82 1.11 5.67
N VAL A 99 -10.13 1.20 5.45
CA VAL A 99 -11.05 0.05 5.41
C VAL A 99 -10.63 -0.94 4.33
N ASN A 100 -10.37 -0.48 3.10
CA ASN A 100 -9.95 -1.36 2.02
C ASN A 100 -8.59 -2.02 2.25
N ARG A 101 -7.65 -1.33 2.91
CA ARG A 101 -6.37 -1.90 3.31
C ARG A 101 -6.56 -3.04 4.30
N TRP A 102 -7.39 -2.88 5.33
CA TRP A 102 -7.62 -3.93 6.32
C TRP A 102 -8.44 -5.10 5.75
N ARG A 103 -9.43 -4.84 4.90
CA ARG A 103 -10.17 -5.89 4.16
C ARG A 103 -9.23 -6.80 3.36
N ASN A 104 -8.22 -6.23 2.70
CA ASN A 104 -7.23 -7.00 1.96
C ASN A 104 -6.42 -7.95 2.87
N GLN A 105 -6.07 -7.53 4.09
CA GLN A 105 -5.34 -8.38 5.05
C GLN A 105 -6.09 -9.67 5.40
N ILE A 106 -7.42 -9.64 5.35
CA ILE A 106 -8.30 -10.79 5.57
C ILE A 106 -8.96 -11.30 4.29
N GLN A 107 -8.39 -10.96 3.12
CA GLN A 107 -8.79 -11.45 1.80
C GLN A 107 -10.24 -11.12 1.40
N LEU A 108 -10.80 -10.04 1.93
CA LEU A 108 -12.08 -9.49 1.50
C LEU A 108 -11.90 -8.53 0.31
N PRO A 109 -12.84 -8.49 -0.65
CA PRO A 109 -12.80 -7.55 -1.76
C PRO A 109 -12.93 -6.11 -1.25
N PRO A 110 -12.36 -5.10 -1.93
CA PRO A 110 -12.56 -3.71 -1.56
C PRO A 110 -14.03 -3.29 -1.70
N ILE A 111 -14.42 -2.27 -0.95
CA ILE A 111 -15.70 -1.56 -1.07
C ILE A 111 -15.51 -0.21 -1.76
N THR A 112 -16.62 0.33 -2.26
CA THR A 112 -16.71 1.67 -2.86
C THR A 112 -17.07 2.74 -1.83
N GLU A 113 -16.90 4.01 -2.20
CA GLU A 113 -17.32 5.15 -1.37
C GLU A 113 -18.81 5.10 -1.00
N ALA A 114 -19.66 4.63 -1.93
CA ALA A 114 -21.11 4.54 -1.71
C ALA A 114 -21.48 3.46 -0.67
N GLU A 115 -20.64 2.44 -0.51
CA GLU A 115 -20.85 1.33 0.44
C GLU A 115 -20.24 1.62 1.82
N LEU A 116 -19.29 2.58 1.90
CA LEU A 116 -18.56 2.92 3.12
C LEU A 116 -19.46 3.26 4.32
N PRO A 117 -20.55 4.04 4.18
CA PRO A 117 -21.42 4.35 5.33
C PRO A 117 -22.03 3.11 5.99
N ALA A 118 -22.30 2.06 5.22
CA ALA A 118 -22.84 0.80 5.74
C ALA A 118 -21.79 -0.10 6.39
N ALA A 119 -20.50 0.17 6.15
CA ALA A 119 -19.38 -0.55 6.76
C ALA A 119 -19.01 -0.01 8.15
N PHE A 120 -19.61 1.12 8.57
CA PHE A 120 -19.35 1.75 9.85
C PHE A 120 -20.50 1.61 10.83
N THR A 121 -20.13 1.52 12.11
CA THR A 121 -21.03 1.78 13.22
C THR A 121 -20.35 2.78 14.12
N MET A 122 -20.86 4.01 14.15
CA MET A 122 -20.36 5.05 15.03
C MET A 122 -20.79 4.75 16.46
N ILE A 123 -19.82 4.69 17.37
CA ILE A 123 -20.05 4.52 18.80
C ILE A 123 -19.64 5.82 19.47
N THR A 124 -20.58 6.51 20.12
CA THR A 124 -20.27 7.69 20.94
C THR A 124 -19.89 7.24 22.35
N GLY A 125 -18.72 7.65 22.82
CA GLY A 125 -18.22 7.32 24.15
C GLY A 125 -17.64 8.53 24.88
N PRO A 126 -17.25 8.39 26.16
CA PRO A 126 -16.63 9.47 26.94
C PRO A 126 -15.31 9.98 26.34
N ALA A 127 -14.71 9.22 25.43
CA ALA A 127 -13.47 9.55 24.74
C ALA A 127 -13.68 10.33 23.42
N GLY A 128 -14.93 10.66 23.05
CA GLY A 128 -15.31 11.28 21.78
C GLY A 128 -16.14 10.36 20.92
#